data_AF-A0A101DZ83-F1
#
_entry.id   AF-A0A101DZ83-F1
#
_cell.length_a   1.000
_cell.length_b   1.000
_cell.length_c   1.000
_cell.angle_alpha   90.00
_cell.angle_beta   90.00
_cell.angle_gamma   90.00
#
_symmetry.space_group_name_H-M   'P 1'
#
loop_
_entity.id
_entity.type
_entity.pdbx_description
1 polymer ?
#
loop_
_entity_poly.entity_id
_entity_poly.type
_entity_poly.pdbx_seq_one_letter_code
_entity_poly.pdbx_strand_id
1 'polypeptide(L)'
;MKRYILLLILAAILPLCLQSGEQNAGSVEKLNYTIKGCGAEKVAEYGVEGYEFVGSNLTVHIMRNCCSDEILVEKSENEYRIVEKDNDGEICKCNCMSTVEIYNVREKDFKVTFTDFNGETKEIKSLEEEFCGWSTYAECKSDADCKAAGCSGQVCAGVGEQIVTTCEWRECFDAAKYGMRCGCINNQCQWAQS
;
A
#
# COMPACT_ATOMS: atom_id res chain seq x y z
N MET A 1 53.41 -47.96 57.79
CA MET A 1 54.38 -46.86 57.94
C MET A 1 54.63 -46.25 56.57
N LYS A 2 54.40 -44.93 56.41
CA LYS A 2 54.89 -43.99 55.36
C LYS A 2 54.72 -44.40 53.88
N ARG A 3 54.37 -43.55 52.91
CA ARG A 3 53.85 -42.18 52.81
C ARG A 3 53.49 -42.04 51.32
N TYR A 4 52.30 -41.52 51.03
CA TYR A 4 51.75 -41.41 49.68
C TYR A 4 52.39 -40.31 48.84
N ILE A 5 52.22 -40.53 47.55
CA ILE A 5 52.80 -39.92 46.34
C ILE A 5 52.06 -38.65 45.93
N LEU A 6 52.87 -37.73 45.37
CA LEU A 6 52.63 -36.61 44.44
C LEU A 6 51.32 -35.79 44.44
N LEU A 7 51.59 -34.48 44.40
CA LEU A 7 50.78 -33.33 44.00
C LEU A 7 49.86 -33.56 42.79
N LEU A 8 48.61 -33.12 42.90
CA LEU A 8 47.78 -32.76 41.76
C LEU A 8 47.16 -31.37 41.99
N ILE A 9 47.46 -30.48 41.04
CA ILE A 9 47.05 -29.08 40.98
C ILE A 9 45.57 -29.03 40.56
N LEU A 10 44.72 -28.42 41.39
CA LEU A 10 43.33 -28.10 41.02
C LEU A 10 43.35 -26.88 40.07
N ALA A 11 43.06 -27.10 38.80
CA ALA A 11 42.64 -26.05 37.87
C ALA A 11 41.12 -25.89 37.99
N ALA A 12 40.66 -24.80 38.62
CA ALA A 12 39.25 -24.44 38.67
C ALA A 12 38.82 -23.89 37.30
N ILE A 13 38.04 -24.66 36.56
CA ILE A 13 37.41 -24.25 35.30
C ILE A 13 36.15 -23.45 35.66
N LEU A 14 36.20 -22.12 35.48
CA LEU A 14 35.01 -21.27 35.48
C LEU A 14 34.14 -21.62 34.26
N PRO A 15 32.85 -21.97 34.42
CA PRO A 15 31.94 -22.06 33.29
C PRO A 15 31.58 -20.65 32.81
N LEU A 16 32.07 -20.27 31.63
CA LEU A 16 31.49 -19.17 30.85
C LEU A 16 30.02 -19.53 30.60
N CYS A 17 29.10 -18.74 31.18
CA CYS A 17 27.71 -18.71 30.74
C CYS A 17 27.68 -18.16 29.31
N LEU A 18 27.63 -19.06 28.33
CA LEU A 18 27.16 -18.76 26.98
C LEU A 18 25.66 -18.44 27.10
N GLN A 19 25.34 -17.15 27.13
CA GLN A 19 23.99 -16.69 26.77
C GLN A 19 23.85 -16.91 25.27
N SER A 20 23.26 -18.04 24.87
CA SER A 20 22.68 -18.19 23.56
C SER A 20 21.51 -17.20 23.49
N GLY A 21 21.72 -16.07 22.80
CA GLY A 21 20.65 -15.15 22.47
C GLY A 21 19.55 -15.92 21.74
N GLU A 22 18.39 -16.00 22.37
CA GLU A 22 17.14 -16.37 21.72
C GLU A 22 16.96 -15.47 20.50
N GLN A 23 16.78 -16.10 19.35
CA GLN A 23 16.40 -15.40 18.14
C GLN A 23 15.04 -14.75 18.39
N ASN A 24 14.99 -13.42 18.30
CA ASN A 24 13.74 -12.68 18.16
C ASN A 24 13.09 -13.12 16.85
N ALA A 25 12.28 -14.18 16.92
CA ALA A 25 11.23 -14.42 15.96
C ALA A 25 10.25 -13.25 16.13
N GLY A 26 10.36 -12.25 15.25
CA GLY A 26 9.39 -11.16 15.15
C GLY A 26 7.99 -11.77 15.12
N SER A 27 7.13 -11.29 16.00
CA SER A 27 5.76 -11.77 16.12
C SER A 27 5.04 -11.62 14.78
N VAL A 28 4.77 -12.73 14.10
CA VAL A 28 3.94 -12.75 12.90
C VAL A 28 2.52 -12.41 13.34
N GLU A 29 2.11 -11.17 13.11
CA GLU A 29 0.74 -10.73 13.38
C GLU A 29 -0.21 -11.53 12.47
N LYS A 30 -1.13 -12.29 13.07
CA LYS A 30 -2.12 -13.07 12.30
C LYS A 30 -3.15 -12.12 11.71
N LEU A 31 -2.97 -11.77 10.44
CA LEU A 31 -3.91 -10.94 9.69
C LEU A 31 -5.20 -11.70 9.39
N ASN A 32 -6.32 -10.98 9.40
CA ASN A 32 -7.58 -11.46 8.86
C ASN A 32 -7.76 -10.89 7.45
N TYR A 33 -7.78 -11.75 6.44
CA TYR A 33 -7.96 -11.34 5.05
C TYR A 33 -8.77 -12.35 4.26
N THR A 34 -9.41 -11.89 3.20
CA THR A 34 -10.13 -12.72 2.22
C THR A 34 -9.54 -12.53 0.83
N ILE A 35 -9.53 -13.61 0.06
CA ILE A 35 -9.10 -13.60 -1.34
C ILE A 35 -10.33 -13.88 -2.20
N LYS A 36 -10.54 -13.04 -3.20
CA LYS A 36 -11.60 -13.17 -4.20
C LYS A 36 -10.98 -13.10 -5.60
N GLY A 37 -11.72 -13.56 -6.60
CA GLY A 37 -11.21 -13.66 -7.97
C GLY A 37 -10.29 -14.87 -8.16
N CYS A 38 -9.77 -15.01 -9.37
CA CYS A 38 -8.91 -16.10 -9.81
C CYS A 38 -9.25 -17.53 -9.29
N GLY A 39 -10.11 -18.25 -10.03
CA GLY A 39 -10.53 -19.62 -9.72
C GLY A 39 -11.55 -20.17 -10.73
N ALA A 40 -12.04 -21.41 -10.54
CA ALA A 40 -12.89 -22.14 -11.50
C ALA A 40 -14.24 -21.48 -11.85
N GLU A 41 -14.69 -20.50 -11.07
CA GLU A 41 -15.75 -19.57 -11.47
C GLU A 41 -15.14 -18.43 -12.29
N LYS A 42 -15.06 -18.71 -13.60
CA LYS A 42 -14.53 -17.83 -14.64
C LYS A 42 -15.28 -16.50 -14.72
N VAL A 43 -14.76 -15.48 -14.05
CA VAL A 43 -14.68 -14.15 -14.66
C VAL A 43 -13.35 -13.56 -14.23
N ALA A 44 -12.39 -13.50 -15.17
CA ALA A 44 -11.27 -12.58 -14.99
C ALA A 44 -11.88 -11.19 -15.08
N GLU A 45 -12.10 -10.54 -13.92
CA GLU A 45 -12.41 -9.12 -13.92
C GLU A 45 -11.22 -8.38 -14.52
N TYR A 46 -11.46 -7.68 -15.63
CA TYR A 46 -10.49 -6.74 -16.17
C TYR A 46 -10.40 -5.58 -15.18
N GLY A 47 -9.29 -5.52 -14.45
CA GLY A 47 -9.02 -4.49 -13.44
C GLY A 47 -7.62 -3.92 -13.59
N VAL A 48 -7.37 -2.81 -12.90
CA VAL A 48 -6.05 -2.20 -12.76
C VAL A 48 -5.43 -2.72 -11.46
N GLU A 49 -4.13 -3.01 -11.47
CA GLU A 49 -3.41 -3.33 -10.23
C GLU A 49 -3.29 -2.09 -9.35
N GLY A 50 -3.56 -2.23 -8.06
CA GLY A 50 -3.52 -1.12 -7.11
C GLY A 50 -4.23 -1.46 -5.81
N TYR A 51 -4.22 -0.54 -4.85
CA TYR A 51 -4.94 -0.72 -3.59
C TYR A 51 -5.85 0.45 -3.24
N GLU A 52 -6.90 0.17 -2.47
CA GLU A 52 -7.80 1.16 -1.88
C GLU A 52 -7.81 0.98 -0.36
N PHE A 53 -7.78 2.08 0.40
CA PHE A 53 -7.79 2.03 1.86
C PHE A 53 -8.94 2.84 2.45
N VAL A 54 -10.04 2.18 2.77
CA VAL A 54 -11.26 2.83 3.24
C VAL A 54 -11.56 2.43 4.68
N GLY A 55 -11.53 3.41 5.58
CA GLY A 55 -11.80 3.24 7.00
C GLY A 55 -10.71 2.42 7.70
N SER A 56 -10.87 1.10 7.74
CA SER A 56 -9.91 0.13 8.29
C SER A 56 -9.80 -1.13 7.44
N ASN A 57 -10.25 -1.06 6.18
CA ASN A 57 -10.21 -2.14 5.22
C ASN A 57 -9.27 -1.76 4.07
N LEU A 58 -8.27 -2.59 3.81
CA LEU A 58 -7.32 -2.44 2.71
C LEU A 58 -7.67 -3.45 1.63
N THR A 59 -8.09 -2.97 0.47
CA THR A 59 -8.43 -3.81 -0.68
C THR A 59 -7.31 -3.71 -1.70
N VAL A 60 -6.72 -4.83 -2.10
CA VAL A 60 -5.56 -4.88 -3.01
C VAL A 60 -5.92 -5.72 -4.23
N HIS A 61 -5.74 -5.15 -5.42
CA HIS A 61 -5.94 -5.81 -6.71
C HIS A 61 -4.58 -6.17 -7.32
N ILE A 62 -4.36 -7.45 -7.57
CA ILE A 62 -3.11 -7.99 -8.13
C ILE A 62 -3.38 -8.93 -9.29
N MET A 63 -2.54 -8.84 -10.32
CA MET A 63 -2.50 -9.80 -11.41
C MET A 63 -1.55 -10.93 -11.03
N ARG A 64 -2.06 -12.17 -10.96
CA ARG A 64 -1.30 -13.36 -10.55
C ARG A 64 -1.45 -14.50 -11.56
N ASN A 65 -0.63 -15.53 -11.46
CA ASN A 65 -0.78 -16.76 -12.24
C ASN A 65 -2.03 -17.54 -11.79
N CYS A 66 -2.81 -18.07 -12.73
CA CYS A 66 -4.04 -18.77 -12.34
C CYS A 66 -3.81 -20.05 -11.55
N CYS A 67 -2.64 -20.67 -11.70
CA CYS A 67 -2.33 -21.98 -11.13
C CYS A 67 -1.52 -21.89 -9.84
N SER A 68 -1.22 -20.69 -9.37
CA SER A 68 -0.60 -20.51 -8.07
C SER A 68 -1.47 -21.09 -6.96
N ASP A 69 -0.87 -21.87 -6.09
CA ASP A 69 -1.57 -22.61 -5.04
C ASP A 69 -2.23 -21.70 -4.01
N GLU A 70 -1.53 -20.65 -3.59
CA GLU A 70 -1.99 -19.79 -2.51
C GLU A 70 -1.55 -18.34 -2.65
N ILE A 71 -2.35 -17.44 -2.09
CA ILE A 71 -1.93 -16.06 -1.79
C ILE A 71 -1.79 -15.96 -0.27
N LEU A 72 -0.65 -15.46 0.17
CA LEU A 72 -0.41 -15.14 1.58
C LEU A 72 -0.30 -13.63 1.76
N VAL A 73 -0.68 -13.15 2.93
CA VAL A 73 -0.45 -11.77 3.34
C VAL A 73 0.43 -11.78 4.58
N GLU A 74 1.58 -11.13 4.47
CA GLU A 74 2.56 -10.95 5.53
C GLU A 74 2.55 -9.48 5.95
N LYS A 75 2.56 -9.21 7.27
CA LYS A 75 2.68 -7.85 7.81
C LYS A 75 4.03 -7.67 8.50
N SER A 76 4.68 -6.56 8.18
CA SER A 76 5.77 -5.98 8.97
C SER A 76 5.37 -4.59 9.47
N GLU A 77 6.27 -3.87 10.17
CA GLU A 77 5.93 -2.60 10.85
C GLU A 77 5.13 -1.62 9.98
N ASN A 78 5.57 -1.38 8.73
CA ASN A 78 4.93 -0.46 7.78
C ASN A 78 4.74 -1.08 6.39
N GLU A 79 4.60 -2.41 6.29
CA GLU A 79 4.41 -3.07 4.98
C GLU A 79 3.39 -4.21 5.09
N TYR A 80 2.45 -4.21 4.15
CA TYR A 80 1.59 -5.34 3.82
C TYR A 80 2.14 -5.99 2.54
N ARG A 81 2.75 -7.16 2.67
CA ARG A 81 3.33 -7.91 1.57
C ARG A 81 2.39 -9.05 1.17
N ILE A 82 1.87 -8.98 -0.05
CA ILE A 82 1.09 -10.06 -0.67
C ILE A 82 2.07 -10.97 -1.41
N VAL A 83 2.04 -12.26 -1.11
CA VAL A 83 2.97 -13.25 -1.67
C VAL A 83 2.16 -14.28 -2.44
N GLU A 84 2.47 -14.40 -3.73
CA GLU A 84 2.07 -15.53 -4.54
C GLU A 84 2.98 -16.73 -4.25
N LYS A 85 2.39 -17.85 -3.81
CA LYS A 85 3.12 -19.09 -3.61
C LYS A 85 2.65 -20.15 -4.59
N ASP A 86 3.65 -20.75 -5.21
CA ASP A 86 3.55 -21.92 -6.07
C ASP A 86 4.34 -23.05 -5.38
N ASN A 87 3.63 -24.11 -5.00
CA ASN A 87 4.14 -25.29 -4.30
C ASN A 87 4.25 -26.50 -5.24
N ASP A 88 3.54 -26.52 -6.36
CA ASP A 88 3.54 -27.63 -7.33
C ASP A 88 4.43 -27.38 -8.57
N GLY A 89 4.81 -26.11 -8.82
CA GLY A 89 5.62 -25.69 -9.96
C GLY A 89 4.83 -25.60 -11.26
N GLU A 90 3.50 -25.71 -11.22
CA GLU A 90 2.63 -25.59 -12.39
C GLU A 90 2.42 -24.12 -12.76
N ILE A 91 3.27 -23.63 -13.66
CA ILE A 91 3.09 -22.30 -14.26
C ILE A 91 2.08 -22.40 -15.39
N CYS A 92 0.88 -21.85 -15.19
CA CYS A 92 -0.10 -21.72 -16.25
C CYS A 92 0.21 -20.53 -17.16
N LYS A 93 -0.07 -20.68 -18.46
CA LYS A 93 0.01 -19.57 -19.44
C LYS A 93 -1.20 -18.63 -19.33
N CYS A 94 -1.63 -18.33 -18.12
CA CYS A 94 -2.71 -17.40 -17.85
C CYS A 94 -2.42 -16.60 -16.59
N ASN A 95 -2.80 -15.32 -16.67
CA ASN A 95 -2.84 -14.44 -15.53
C ASN A 95 -4.30 -14.06 -15.25
N CYS A 96 -4.60 -13.86 -13.98
CA CYS A 96 -5.93 -13.57 -13.47
C CYS A 96 -5.85 -12.46 -12.42
N MET A 97 -6.88 -11.63 -12.34
CA MET A 97 -7.01 -10.66 -11.27
C MET A 97 -7.47 -11.35 -9.99
N SER A 98 -6.83 -11.03 -8.87
CA SER A 98 -7.26 -11.38 -7.53
C SER A 98 -7.44 -10.13 -6.68
N THR A 99 -8.45 -10.15 -5.84
CA THR A 99 -8.75 -9.10 -4.87
C THR A 99 -8.48 -9.63 -3.47
N VAL A 100 -7.54 -9.02 -2.78
CA VAL A 100 -7.16 -9.35 -1.40
C VAL A 100 -7.71 -8.27 -0.48
N GLU A 101 -8.65 -8.62 0.38
CA GLU A 101 -9.27 -7.72 1.35
C GLU A 101 -8.67 -7.98 2.72
N ILE A 102 -7.93 -7.02 3.27
CA ILE A 102 -7.25 -7.11 4.57
C ILE A 102 -8.01 -6.25 5.57
N TYR A 103 -8.51 -6.89 6.63
CA TYR A 103 -9.39 -6.24 7.61
C TYR A 103 -8.63 -5.77 8.84
N ASN A 104 -9.16 -4.72 9.48
CA ASN A 104 -8.65 -4.14 10.73
C ASN A 104 -7.24 -3.56 10.63
N VAL A 105 -6.90 -2.99 9.47
CA VAL A 105 -5.66 -2.22 9.26
C VAL A 105 -5.72 -0.95 10.12
N ARG A 106 -4.70 -0.73 10.93
CA ARG A 106 -4.65 0.37 11.93
C ARG A 106 -3.71 1.49 11.53
N GLU A 107 -2.65 1.14 10.83
CA GLU A 107 -1.64 2.07 10.34
C GLU A 107 -2.15 2.80 9.10
N LYS A 108 -1.84 4.08 8.98
CA LYS A 108 -2.18 4.89 7.80
C LYS A 108 -0.98 5.17 6.89
N ASP A 109 0.23 5.00 7.43
CA ASP A 109 1.48 5.11 6.69
C ASP A 109 2.02 3.69 6.52
N PHE A 110 1.74 3.09 5.37
CA PHE A 110 2.15 1.75 5.03
C PHE A 110 2.46 1.63 3.54
N LYS A 111 3.31 0.66 3.23
CA LYS A 111 3.60 0.21 1.88
C LYS A 111 2.82 -1.07 1.58
N VAL A 112 2.37 -1.21 0.34
CA VAL A 112 1.83 -2.47 -0.17
C VAL A 112 2.80 -3.02 -1.21
N THR A 113 3.22 -4.27 -1.05
CA THR A 113 4.07 -4.96 -2.02
C THR A 113 3.46 -6.27 -2.46
N PHE A 114 3.77 -6.67 -3.69
CA PHE A 114 3.42 -7.96 -4.24
C PHE A 114 4.68 -8.69 -4.67
N THR A 115 4.87 -9.91 -4.17
CA THR A 115 5.90 -10.84 -4.60
C THR A 115 5.26 -11.91 -5.48
N ASP A 116 5.68 -11.98 -6.75
CA ASP A 116 5.15 -12.94 -7.72
C ASP A 116 5.73 -14.35 -7.52
N PHE A 117 5.23 -15.32 -8.30
CA PHE A 117 5.72 -16.70 -8.28
C PHE A 117 7.22 -16.86 -8.62
N ASN A 118 7.86 -15.88 -9.28
CA ASN A 118 9.30 -15.87 -9.55
C ASN A 118 10.12 -15.32 -8.37
N GLY A 119 9.45 -14.81 -7.33
CA GLY A 119 10.08 -14.10 -6.23
C GLY A 119 10.40 -12.63 -6.53
N GLU A 120 9.95 -12.09 -7.68
CA GLU A 120 10.10 -10.68 -8.00
C GLU A 120 9.09 -9.86 -7.20
N THR A 121 9.58 -8.81 -6.53
CA THR A 121 8.74 -7.95 -5.68
C THR A 121 8.54 -6.60 -6.31
N LYS A 122 7.28 -6.17 -6.43
CA LYS A 122 6.89 -4.83 -6.89
C LYS A 122 6.05 -4.11 -5.84
N GLU A 123 6.10 -2.79 -5.87
CA GLU A 123 5.23 -1.95 -5.04
C GLU A 123 3.87 -1.75 -5.72
N ILE A 124 2.79 -1.96 -4.97
CA ILE A 124 1.43 -1.71 -5.41
C ILE A 124 1.06 -0.30 -4.99
N LYS A 125 0.61 0.51 -5.95
CA LYS A 125 0.27 1.91 -5.71
C LYS A 125 -1.18 2.06 -5.27
N SER A 126 -1.45 3.14 -4.53
CA SER A 126 -2.82 3.50 -4.20
C SER A 126 -3.58 3.81 -5.49
N LEU A 127 -4.79 3.29 -5.60
CA LEU A 127 -5.78 3.70 -6.59
C LEU A 127 -6.48 5.00 -6.18
N GLU A 128 -6.28 5.45 -4.93
CA GLU A 128 -6.52 6.84 -4.58
C GLU A 128 -5.47 7.68 -5.30
N GLU A 129 -5.76 8.07 -6.55
CA GLU A 129 -5.00 9.10 -7.25
C GLU A 129 -4.97 10.34 -6.35
N GLU A 130 -3.85 11.05 -6.25
CA GLU A 130 -3.85 12.37 -5.62
C GLU A 130 -4.81 13.32 -6.36
N PHE A 131 -5.32 14.34 -5.67
CA PHE A 131 -6.12 15.36 -6.34
C PHE A 131 -5.36 15.94 -7.53
N CYS A 132 -5.93 15.81 -8.73
CA CYS A 132 -5.25 16.09 -9.99
C CYS A 132 -5.80 17.33 -10.69
N GLY A 133 -6.63 18.13 -10.00
CA GLY A 133 -7.06 19.42 -10.51
C GLY A 133 -5.91 20.42 -10.55
N TRP A 134 -6.01 21.41 -11.44
CA TRP A 134 -4.99 22.45 -11.60
C TRP A 134 -5.57 23.85 -11.43
N SER A 135 -4.69 24.85 -11.30
CA SER A 135 -5.08 26.24 -11.10
C SER A 135 -4.60 27.12 -12.25
N THR A 136 -5.39 28.12 -12.63
CA THR A 136 -4.95 29.15 -13.60
C THR A 136 -4.04 30.20 -12.96
N TYR A 137 -4.08 30.29 -11.62
CA TYR A 137 -3.39 31.31 -10.83
C TYR A 137 -3.83 32.74 -11.18
N ALA A 138 -5.07 32.91 -11.64
CA ALA A 138 -5.65 34.22 -11.88
C ALA A 138 -5.58 35.11 -10.63
N GLU A 139 -5.31 36.40 -10.83
CA GLU A 139 -5.26 37.36 -9.72
C GLU A 139 -6.61 37.46 -9.02
N CYS A 140 -6.58 37.49 -7.69
CA CYS A 140 -7.77 37.58 -6.84
C CYS A 140 -7.50 38.42 -5.60
N LYS A 141 -8.57 38.91 -4.97
CA LYS A 141 -8.53 39.60 -3.67
C LYS A 141 -9.22 38.79 -2.57
N SER A 142 -10.16 37.93 -2.96
CA SER A 142 -10.93 37.09 -2.04
C SER A 142 -11.35 35.78 -2.72
N ASP A 143 -11.74 34.79 -1.92
CA ASP A 143 -12.24 33.50 -2.45
C ASP A 143 -13.41 33.66 -3.41
N ALA A 144 -14.21 34.73 -3.27
CA ALA A 144 -15.33 35.05 -4.16
C ALA A 144 -14.90 35.43 -5.58
N ASP A 145 -13.63 35.78 -5.78
CA ASP A 145 -13.07 36.07 -7.11
C ASP A 145 -12.66 34.79 -7.85
N CYS A 146 -12.73 33.63 -7.18
CA CYS A 146 -12.33 32.34 -7.70
C CYS A 146 -13.55 31.40 -7.86
N LYS A 147 -13.47 30.48 -8.81
CA LYS A 147 -14.48 29.45 -9.08
C LYS A 147 -13.83 28.15 -9.54
N ALA A 148 -14.43 27.02 -9.16
CA ALA A 148 -14.19 25.77 -9.88
C ALA A 148 -14.78 25.89 -11.29
N ALA A 149 -13.98 25.51 -12.28
CA ALA A 149 -14.24 25.67 -13.71
C ALA A 149 -13.72 24.43 -14.48
N GLY A 150 -13.84 24.48 -15.81
CA GLY A 150 -13.67 23.29 -16.65
C GLY A 150 -14.93 22.42 -16.63
N CYS A 151 -15.08 21.57 -17.64
CA CYS A 151 -16.30 20.79 -17.82
C CYS A 151 -16.56 19.78 -16.68
N SER A 152 -15.49 19.32 -16.02
CA SER A 152 -15.53 18.35 -14.91
C SER A 152 -15.19 19.00 -13.57
N GLY A 153 -15.18 20.33 -13.49
CA GLY A 153 -14.84 21.07 -12.26
C GLY A 153 -13.37 20.98 -11.85
N GLN A 154 -12.48 20.54 -12.74
CA GLN A 154 -11.09 20.22 -12.46
C GLN A 154 -10.15 21.45 -12.36
N VAL A 155 -10.62 22.64 -12.73
CA VAL A 155 -9.79 23.85 -12.82
C VAL A 155 -10.20 24.87 -11.75
N CYS A 156 -9.28 25.33 -10.91
CA CYS A 156 -9.52 26.52 -10.09
C CYS A 156 -9.13 27.76 -10.90
N ALA A 157 -10.11 28.61 -11.20
CA ALA A 157 -9.97 29.75 -12.09
C ALA A 157 -10.60 31.02 -11.50
N GLY A 158 -10.25 32.17 -12.05
CA GLY A 158 -10.94 33.43 -11.76
C GLY A 158 -12.37 33.43 -12.32
N VAL A 159 -13.29 34.12 -11.66
CA VAL A 159 -14.70 34.20 -12.09
C VAL A 159 -14.86 34.74 -13.52
N GLY A 160 -13.97 35.65 -13.95
CA GLY A 160 -13.97 36.24 -15.29
C GLY A 160 -13.36 35.36 -16.39
N GLU A 161 -12.72 34.24 -16.06
CA GLU A 161 -12.06 33.39 -17.04
C GLU A 161 -13.05 32.45 -17.74
N GLN A 162 -12.82 32.26 -19.05
CA GLN A 162 -13.47 31.24 -19.87
C GLN A 162 -12.52 30.06 -20.04
N ILE A 163 -12.82 28.96 -19.35
CA ILE A 163 -12.00 27.74 -19.38
C ILE A 163 -12.72 26.70 -20.20
N VAL A 164 -12.08 26.24 -21.28
CA VAL A 164 -12.55 25.14 -22.11
C VAL A 164 -11.62 23.95 -21.89
N THR A 165 -12.18 22.86 -21.36
CA THR A 165 -11.49 21.57 -21.22
C THR A 165 -12.31 20.49 -21.91
N THR A 166 -11.72 19.32 -22.13
CA THR A 166 -12.51 18.14 -22.48
C THR A 166 -13.45 17.77 -21.33
N CYS A 167 -14.61 17.23 -21.66
CA CYS A 167 -15.64 16.79 -20.70
C CYS A 167 -15.41 15.37 -20.19
N GLU A 168 -14.15 15.02 -19.95
CA GLU A 168 -13.76 13.72 -19.43
C GLU A 168 -13.77 13.76 -17.90
N TRP A 169 -14.43 12.79 -17.28
CA TRP A 169 -14.43 12.63 -15.83
C TRP A 169 -13.26 11.74 -15.39
N ARG A 170 -12.59 12.15 -14.31
CA ARG A 170 -11.61 11.35 -13.57
C ARG A 170 -11.92 11.50 -12.09
N GLU A 171 -11.78 10.42 -11.33
CA GLU A 171 -12.05 10.41 -9.89
C GLU A 171 -11.22 11.46 -9.13
N CYS A 172 -9.98 11.71 -9.55
CA CYS A 172 -9.10 12.72 -8.97
C CYS A 172 -9.54 14.18 -9.16
N PHE A 173 -10.61 14.44 -9.94
CA PHE A 173 -11.21 15.77 -10.09
C PHE A 173 -12.23 16.10 -9.00
N ASP A 174 -12.68 15.11 -8.22
CA ASP A 174 -13.64 15.36 -7.13
C ASP A 174 -12.96 16.08 -5.96
N ALA A 175 -12.95 17.41 -6.02
CA ALA A 175 -12.34 18.24 -4.99
C ALA A 175 -12.88 17.94 -3.57
N ALA A 176 -14.16 17.58 -3.44
CA ALA A 176 -14.74 17.29 -2.14
C ALA A 176 -14.17 15.99 -1.54
N LYS A 177 -13.98 14.95 -2.36
CA LYS A 177 -13.35 13.68 -1.97
C LYS A 177 -11.95 13.88 -1.41
N TYR A 178 -11.18 14.82 -1.96
CA TYR A 178 -9.81 15.12 -1.53
C TYR A 178 -9.69 16.26 -0.50
N GLY A 179 -10.82 16.79 -0.02
CA GLY A 179 -10.82 17.92 0.91
C GLY A 179 -10.19 19.18 0.32
N MET A 180 -10.34 19.38 -0.99
CA MET A 180 -9.81 20.52 -1.72
C MET A 180 -10.90 21.58 -1.94
N ARG A 181 -10.52 22.85 -1.88
CA ARG A 181 -11.35 24.00 -2.23
C ARG A 181 -10.62 24.92 -3.19
N CYS A 182 -11.36 25.52 -4.11
CA CYS A 182 -10.85 26.59 -4.96
C CYS A 182 -11.01 27.92 -4.22
N GLY A 183 -9.93 28.67 -4.03
CA GLY A 183 -9.94 29.93 -3.29
C GLY A 183 -8.76 30.83 -3.63
N CYS A 184 -8.73 32.00 -3.00
CA CYS A 184 -7.72 33.02 -3.21
C CYS A 184 -6.58 32.89 -2.21
N ILE A 185 -5.42 32.46 -2.70
CA ILE A 185 -4.25 32.16 -1.87
C ILE A 185 -3.08 32.95 -2.45
N ASN A 186 -2.44 33.76 -1.60
CA ASN A 186 -1.35 34.65 -2.03
C ASN A 186 -1.75 35.54 -3.23
N ASN A 187 -3.00 36.03 -3.24
CA ASN A 187 -3.60 36.83 -4.32
C ASN A 187 -3.75 36.09 -5.66
N GLN A 188 -3.76 34.75 -5.66
CA GLN A 188 -3.97 33.91 -6.84
C GLN A 188 -5.03 32.84 -6.59
N CYS A 189 -5.91 32.59 -7.57
CA CYS A 189 -6.89 31.52 -7.51
C CYS A 189 -6.20 30.17 -7.61
N GLN A 190 -6.31 29.38 -6.54
CA GLN A 190 -5.63 28.10 -6.38
C GLN A 190 -6.51 27.07 -5.68
N TRP A 191 -6.31 25.80 -6.05
CA TRP A 191 -6.74 24.68 -5.21
C TRP A 191 -5.89 24.62 -3.94
N ALA A 192 -6.53 24.45 -2.79
CA ALA A 192 -5.86 24.12 -1.55
C ALA A 192 -6.72 23.25 -0.66
N GLN A 193 -6.07 22.63 0.32
CA GLN A 193 -6.73 21.85 1.33
C GLN A 193 -7.67 22.76 2.16
N SER A 194 -8.90 22.29 2.35
CA SER A 194 -9.95 22.97 3.11
C SER A 194 -9.79 22.81 4.62
#